data_AF-A0A4P8SVK6-F1
#
_entry.id   AF-A0A4P8SVK6-F1
#
_cell.length_a   1.000
_cell.length_b   1.000
_cell.length_c   1.000
_cell.angle_alpha   90.00
_cell.angle_beta   90.00
_cell.angle_gamma   90.00
#
_symmetry.space_group_name_H-M   'P 1'
#
loop_
_entity.id
_entity.type
_entity.pdbx_description
1 polymer ?
#
loop_
_entity_poly.entity_id
_entity_poly.type
_entity_poly.pdbx_seq_one_letter_code
_entity_poly.pdbx_strand_id
1 'polypeptide(L)'
;MIRRLQHVLRPVDPSTRETGLSVIEVMVAMMVFAVMSVGIAYGIANTLQLTQTSRGRETAVALASQDIDSMRQTAAATTSGIFKVVSASGATNTKTLGGVTYQIDRSVRWVQSDGASGACGTSNGKLAYKSVVATVSWPNARGGTSSTSMTSAIAPSDAVTDPGYGTVIVSVANASGAPFPGVAVSLKPITGTGAVAPSTAPLPTDSQGCSYAVNVAPGDYTVTATAAGGIDTEQKQPSQQSPITVAAGASAPVPFVYDRASQLTLRYAPSYGATLPTNMPTVLSSTGGGLDTVTPWDTTSTSLAITSASSPSLPVFPFTSGYTAYAGPYSNSPNAKVNCLSPSSTAWNTPNPDGAVGASPGVITTSAGEPASGSVRMGVATIKGVKGRYVTAVSSANPGPGDPGCAAGMTMRFPVSTSDTATIALPFGTWTISSGTTFGSTSRNEIATNAANVSPVTPGTVNRKTALIVISYDNTLTLDPRGQTS
;
A
#
# COMPACT_ATOMS: atom_id res chain seq x y z
N MET A 1 -31.53 87.20 45.76
CA MET A 1 -32.36 86.88 44.58
C MET A 1 -32.43 85.37 44.28
N ILE A 2 -32.37 84.49 45.31
CA ILE A 2 -32.47 83.01 45.15
C ILE A 2 -33.59 82.42 46.04
N ARG A 3 -34.34 83.26 46.77
CA ARG A 3 -35.47 82.84 47.64
C ARG A 3 -36.84 82.79 46.92
N ARG A 4 -36.92 83.12 45.62
CA ARG A 4 -38.19 83.16 44.86
C ARG A 4 -38.41 82.00 43.88
N LEU A 5 -37.47 81.06 43.76
CA LEU A 5 -37.62 79.89 42.88
C LEU A 5 -38.03 78.59 43.61
N GLN A 6 -38.00 78.57 44.96
CA GLN A 6 -38.43 77.41 45.74
C GLN A 6 -39.96 77.26 45.90
N HIS A 7 -40.75 78.22 45.41
CA HIS A 7 -42.21 78.18 45.51
C HIS A 7 -42.94 77.73 44.24
N VAL A 8 -42.23 77.55 43.11
CA VAL A 8 -42.84 77.17 41.82
C VAL A 8 -42.72 75.65 41.53
N LEU A 9 -41.94 74.91 42.32
CA LEU A 9 -41.73 73.47 42.12
C LEU A 9 -42.18 72.61 43.32
N ARG A 10 -43.13 73.09 44.12
CA ARG A 10 -43.83 72.21 45.07
C ARG A 10 -45.16 71.78 44.45
N PRO A 11 -45.34 70.48 44.15
CA PRO A 11 -46.64 69.96 43.77
C PRO A 11 -47.63 70.25 44.89
N VAL A 12 -48.73 70.90 44.51
CA VAL A 12 -49.93 71.05 45.33
C VAL A 12 -50.60 69.68 45.36
N ASP A 13 -50.97 69.25 46.57
CA ASP A 13 -51.81 68.10 46.90
C ASP A 13 -51.11 66.74 47.20
N PRO A 14 -51.21 66.22 48.45
CA PRO A 14 -50.80 64.87 48.81
C PRO A 14 -51.81 63.78 48.35
N SER A 15 -53.04 64.14 47.99
CA SER A 15 -54.11 63.18 47.69
C SER A 15 -54.10 62.64 46.25
N THR A 16 -53.38 63.27 45.33
CA THR A 16 -53.17 62.77 43.97
C THR A 16 -51.93 61.86 43.83
N ARG A 17 -51.21 61.59 44.93
CA ARG A 17 -50.09 60.62 44.94
C ARG A 17 -50.53 59.16 45.01
N GLU A 18 -51.82 58.88 45.10
CA GLU A 18 -52.37 57.53 45.08
C GLU A 18 -53.39 57.34 43.95
N THR A 19 -53.15 57.90 42.75
CA THR A 19 -53.64 57.21 41.55
C THR A 19 -52.82 55.93 41.41
N GLY A 20 -53.39 54.82 41.89
CA GLY A 20 -52.81 53.50 41.75
C GLY A 20 -52.34 53.28 40.30
N LEU A 21 -51.12 52.75 40.15
CA LEU A 21 -50.56 52.39 38.85
C LEU A 21 -51.62 51.64 38.06
N SER A 22 -51.95 52.11 36.86
CA SER A 22 -52.89 51.36 36.02
C SER A 22 -52.27 50.02 35.66
N VAL A 23 -53.06 48.95 35.63
CA VAL A 23 -52.57 47.60 35.29
C VAL A 23 -51.83 47.59 33.94
N ILE A 24 -52.24 48.46 33.01
CA ILE A 24 -51.61 48.59 31.69
C ILE A 24 -50.22 49.22 31.76
N GLU A 25 -49.99 50.17 32.67
CA GLU A 25 -48.70 50.84 32.86
C GLU A 25 -47.66 49.88 33.47
N VAL A 26 -48.08 49.04 34.42
CA VAL A 26 -47.24 47.96 34.98
C VAL A 26 -46.91 46.92 33.91
N MET A 27 -47.88 46.54 33.06
CA MET A 27 -47.65 45.60 31.95
C MET A 27 -46.65 46.14 30.93
N VAL A 28 -46.78 47.40 30.49
CA VAL A 28 -45.85 48.01 29.54
C VAL A 28 -44.46 48.18 30.16
N ALA A 29 -44.37 48.62 31.43
CA ALA A 29 -43.11 48.74 32.14
C ALA A 29 -42.39 47.38 32.27
N MET A 30 -43.12 46.31 32.58
CA MET A 30 -42.56 44.95 32.63
C MET A 30 -42.12 44.45 31.26
N MET A 31 -42.85 44.78 30.19
CA MET A 31 -42.48 44.38 28.83
C MET A 31 -41.21 45.09 28.35
N VAL A 32 -41.09 46.41 28.55
CA VAL A 32 -39.89 47.18 28.21
C VAL A 32 -38.70 46.69 29.05
N PHE A 33 -38.91 46.47 30.35
CA PHE A 33 -37.89 45.90 31.22
C PHE A 33 -37.44 44.50 30.77
N ALA A 34 -38.36 43.64 30.36
CA ALA A 34 -38.05 42.30 29.85
C ALA A 34 -37.19 42.37 28.58
N VAL A 35 -37.55 43.22 27.60
CA VAL A 35 -36.78 43.40 26.36
C VAL A 35 -35.38 43.94 26.64
N MET A 36 -35.27 44.95 27.50
CA MET A 36 -33.97 45.50 27.92
C MET A 36 -33.12 44.45 28.65
N SER A 37 -33.73 43.67 29.54
CA SER A 37 -33.05 42.62 30.30
C SER A 37 -32.49 41.52 29.39
N VAL A 38 -33.25 41.10 28.38
CA VAL A 38 -32.78 40.13 27.38
C VAL A 38 -31.61 40.69 26.59
N GLY A 39 -31.66 41.96 26.18
CA GLY A 39 -30.56 42.64 25.49
C GLY A 39 -29.27 42.68 26.31
N ILE A 40 -29.38 43.02 27.61
CA ILE A 40 -28.23 43.03 28.53
C ILE A 40 -27.70 41.61 28.77
N ALA A 41 -28.59 40.64 29.01
CA ALA A 41 -28.20 39.25 29.22
C ALA A 41 -27.45 38.67 28.00
N TYR A 42 -27.93 38.95 26.78
CA TYR A 42 -27.25 38.55 25.55
C TYR A 42 -25.89 39.26 25.39
N GLY A 43 -25.82 40.55 25.72
CA GLY A 43 -24.57 41.31 25.71
C GLY A 43 -23.52 40.72 26.66
N ILE A 44 -23.92 40.34 27.87
CA ILE A 44 -23.04 39.69 28.86
C ILE A 44 -22.61 38.31 28.36
N ALA A 45 -23.54 37.48 27.89
CA ALA A 45 -23.24 36.15 27.36
C ALA A 45 -22.24 36.19 26.21
N ASN A 46 -22.43 37.12 25.26
CA ASN A 46 -21.53 37.29 24.13
C ASN A 46 -20.13 37.78 24.56
N THR A 47 -20.07 38.68 25.54
CA THR A 47 -18.80 39.16 26.11
C THR A 47 -18.06 38.05 26.85
N LEU A 48 -18.78 37.18 27.58
CA LEU A 48 -18.21 36.00 28.25
C LEU A 48 -17.65 35.01 27.23
N GLN A 49 -18.41 34.71 26.17
CA GLN A 49 -17.95 33.82 25.09
C GLN A 49 -16.72 34.37 24.38
N LEU A 50 -16.69 35.68 24.11
CA LEU A 50 -15.53 36.35 23.51
C LEU A 50 -14.31 36.24 24.43
N THR A 51 -14.49 36.48 25.73
CA THR A 51 -13.41 36.36 26.73
C THR A 51 -12.89 34.93 26.84
N GLN A 52 -13.77 33.92 26.85
CA GLN A 52 -13.38 32.51 26.82
C GLN A 52 -12.59 32.16 25.55
N THR A 53 -13.02 32.69 24.40
CA THR A 53 -12.33 32.47 23.12
C THR A 53 -10.93 33.11 23.13
N SER A 54 -10.79 34.33 23.65
CA SER A 54 -9.49 35.00 23.80
C SER A 54 -8.56 34.24 24.74
N ARG A 55 -9.05 33.80 25.90
CA ARG A 55 -8.28 32.95 26.84
C ARG A 55 -7.86 31.62 26.21
N GLY A 56 -8.75 31.01 25.43
CA GLY A 56 -8.45 29.80 24.67
C GLY A 56 -7.31 30.02 23.68
N ARG A 57 -7.34 31.14 22.96
CA ARG A 57 -6.28 31.52 22.02
C ARG A 57 -4.95 31.81 22.71
N GLU A 58 -4.95 32.55 23.80
CA GLU A 58 -3.75 32.85 24.60
C GLU A 58 -3.10 31.55 25.11
N THR A 59 -3.91 30.64 25.67
CA THR A 59 -3.44 29.32 26.13
C THR A 59 -2.90 28.50 24.97
N ALA A 60 -3.58 28.50 23.82
CA ALA A 60 -3.16 27.77 22.64
C ALA A 60 -1.82 28.28 22.07
N VAL A 61 -1.61 29.60 22.03
CA VAL A 61 -0.31 30.20 21.61
C VAL A 61 0.79 29.86 22.61
N ALA A 62 0.51 29.89 23.92
CA ALA A 62 1.49 29.50 24.93
C ALA A 62 1.88 28.01 24.81
N LEU A 63 0.91 27.12 24.55
CA LEU A 63 1.14 25.70 24.31
C LEU A 63 1.96 25.45 23.03
N ALA A 64 1.62 26.15 21.93
CA ALA A 64 2.38 26.07 20.69
C ALA A 64 3.84 26.55 20.86
N SER A 65 4.04 27.64 21.61
CA SER A 65 5.37 28.16 21.93
C SER A 65 6.17 27.16 22.77
N GLN A 66 5.54 26.59 23.81
CA GLN A 66 6.16 25.57 24.65
C GLN A 66 6.56 24.33 23.86
N ASP A 67 5.73 23.88 22.91
CA ASP A 67 6.06 22.74 22.05
C ASP A 67 7.26 23.03 21.15
N ILE A 68 7.29 24.22 20.51
CA ILE A 68 8.43 24.66 19.69
C ILE A 68 9.71 24.76 20.50
N ASP A 69 9.67 25.32 21.71
CA ASP A 69 10.85 25.44 22.56
C ASP A 69 11.35 24.08 23.05
N SER A 70 10.45 23.14 23.33
CA SER A 70 10.81 21.74 23.62
C SER A 70 11.54 21.09 22.43
N MET A 71 11.08 21.33 21.20
CA MET A 71 11.75 20.85 19.99
C MET A 71 13.12 21.51 19.78
N ARG A 72 13.27 22.81 20.08
CA ARG A 72 14.56 23.49 20.04
C ARG A 72 15.54 22.90 21.05
N GLN A 73 15.09 22.63 22.29
CA GLN A 73 15.90 21.98 23.30
C GLN A 73 16.31 20.57 22.86
N THR A 74 15.38 19.81 22.28
CA THR A 74 15.66 18.47 21.74
C THR A 74 16.71 18.52 20.62
N ALA A 75 16.61 19.49 19.71
CA ALA A 75 17.57 19.69 18.64
C ALA A 75 18.96 20.08 19.17
N ALA A 76 19.02 20.92 20.19
CA ALA A 76 20.27 21.43 20.76
C ALA A 76 20.96 20.45 21.73
N ALA A 77 20.24 19.45 22.25
CA ALA A 77 20.77 18.52 23.26
C ALA A 77 21.99 17.72 22.79
N THR A 78 22.04 17.33 21.51
CA THR A 78 23.18 16.63 20.89
C THR A 78 23.28 17.01 19.41
N THR A 79 24.42 16.77 18.76
CA THR A 79 24.57 16.95 17.29
C THR A 79 23.55 16.13 16.49
N SER A 80 23.14 14.97 17.01
CA SER A 80 22.07 14.14 16.43
C SER A 80 20.66 14.49 16.91
N GLY A 81 20.50 15.46 17.81
CA GLY A 81 19.23 15.84 18.43
C GLY A 81 18.21 16.32 17.42
N ILE A 82 18.67 16.99 16.35
CA ILE A 82 17.81 17.46 15.26
C ILE A 82 17.00 16.32 14.59
N PHE A 83 17.55 15.10 14.52
CA PHE A 83 16.86 13.96 13.94
C PHE A 83 15.69 13.49 14.80
N LYS A 84 15.68 13.79 16.11
CA LYS A 84 14.58 13.48 17.03
C LYS A 84 13.42 14.46 16.96
N VAL A 85 13.58 15.60 16.29
CA VAL A 85 12.49 16.57 16.06
C VAL A 85 11.59 16.02 14.95
N VAL A 86 10.48 15.39 15.32
CA VAL A 86 9.57 14.72 14.37
C VAL A 86 8.15 15.25 14.45
N SER A 87 7.39 15.05 13.37
CA SER A 87 5.94 15.30 13.35
C SER A 87 5.22 14.46 14.40
N ALA A 88 4.16 15.02 14.99
CA ALA A 88 3.28 14.33 15.94
C ALA A 88 1.88 14.94 15.89
N SER A 89 0.85 14.10 15.86
CA SER A 89 -0.54 14.54 15.75
C SER A 89 -1.49 13.49 16.32
N GLY A 90 -2.74 13.89 16.57
CA GLY A 90 -3.82 12.97 16.96
C GLY A 90 -4.17 12.99 18.45
N ALA A 91 -5.07 12.09 18.86
CA ALA A 91 -5.73 12.12 20.17
C ALA A 91 -4.79 11.98 21.37
N THR A 92 -3.59 11.43 21.16
CA THR A 92 -2.57 11.27 22.20
C THR A 92 -1.72 12.53 22.40
N ASN A 93 -1.75 13.49 21.47
CA ASN A 93 -1.00 14.74 21.58
C ASN A 93 -1.91 15.87 22.07
N THR A 94 -2.45 15.70 23.27
CA THR A 94 -3.39 16.65 23.89
C THR A 94 -2.89 17.15 25.24
N LYS A 95 -3.30 18.36 25.62
CA LYS A 95 -3.16 18.90 26.97
C LYS A 95 -4.48 19.46 27.47
N THR A 96 -4.88 19.08 28.66
CA THR A 96 -6.08 19.61 29.32
C THR A 96 -5.69 20.69 30.33
N LEU A 97 -6.21 21.90 30.14
CA LEU A 97 -5.99 23.05 31.03
C LEU A 97 -7.33 23.71 31.34
N GLY A 98 -7.65 23.87 32.62
CA GLY A 98 -8.90 24.50 33.05
C GLY A 98 -10.17 23.80 32.53
N GLY A 99 -10.13 22.47 32.36
CA GLY A 99 -11.25 21.68 31.83
C GLY A 99 -11.42 21.73 30.31
N VAL A 100 -10.56 22.47 29.59
CA VAL A 100 -10.53 22.50 28.12
C VAL A 100 -9.38 21.65 27.61
N THR A 101 -9.67 20.71 26.71
CA THR A 101 -8.66 19.89 26.04
C THR A 101 -8.19 20.58 24.76
N TYR A 102 -6.90 20.83 24.70
CA TYR A 102 -6.20 21.37 23.53
C TYR A 102 -5.49 20.22 22.81
N GLN A 103 -5.71 20.09 21.50
CA GLN A 103 -4.97 19.18 20.65
C GLN A 103 -3.81 19.95 20.00
N ILE A 104 -2.61 19.40 20.11
CA ILE A 104 -1.38 19.97 19.59
C ILE A 104 -0.95 19.11 18.42
N ASP A 105 -1.03 19.61 17.19
CA ASP A 105 -0.57 18.92 16.00
C ASP A 105 0.67 19.63 15.45
N ARG A 106 1.79 18.92 15.34
CA ARG A 106 3.02 19.44 14.76
C ARG A 106 3.37 18.74 13.45
N SER A 107 3.65 19.52 12.42
CA SER A 107 4.21 19.06 11.15
C SER A 107 5.66 19.53 11.03
N VAL A 108 6.56 18.59 10.79
CA VAL A 108 7.99 18.82 10.69
C VAL A 108 8.50 18.34 9.34
N ARG A 109 9.23 19.21 8.65
CA ARG A 109 9.84 18.93 7.34
C ARG A 109 11.29 19.39 7.34
N TRP A 110 12.16 18.61 6.72
CA TRP A 110 13.47 19.10 6.34
C TRP A 110 13.35 20.15 5.26
N VAL A 111 14.19 21.18 5.36
CA VAL A 111 14.50 22.12 4.29
C VAL A 111 15.98 21.95 3.96
N GLN A 112 16.27 21.75 2.67
CA GLN A 112 17.61 21.55 2.15
C GLN A 112 18.21 22.87 1.64
N SER A 113 19.53 22.90 1.45
CA SER A 113 20.28 24.10 1.04
C SER A 113 19.86 24.68 -0.32
N ASP A 114 19.20 23.88 -1.15
CA ASP A 114 18.62 24.26 -2.45
C ASP A 114 17.15 24.71 -2.35
N GLY A 115 16.59 24.77 -1.14
CA GLY A 115 15.20 25.14 -0.87
C GLY A 115 14.20 23.98 -0.99
N ALA A 116 14.64 22.77 -1.37
CA ALA A 116 13.76 21.60 -1.40
C ALA A 116 13.27 21.28 0.02
N SER A 117 12.03 20.82 0.13
CA SER A 117 11.46 20.43 1.42
C SER A 117 10.66 19.13 1.36
N GLY A 118 10.73 18.36 2.44
CA GLY A 118 10.03 17.09 2.57
C GLY A 118 10.18 16.49 3.97
N ALA A 119 9.45 15.41 4.26
CA ALA A 119 9.51 14.77 5.58
C ALA A 119 10.93 14.29 5.92
N CYS A 120 11.59 13.61 4.98
CA CYS A 120 12.97 13.12 5.12
C CYS A 120 14.02 14.01 4.46
N GLY A 121 13.61 14.93 3.57
CA GLY A 121 14.48 15.51 2.53
C GLY A 121 14.26 14.78 1.20
N THR A 122 14.30 15.51 0.09
CA THR A 122 13.86 15.03 -1.23
C THR A 122 14.85 15.30 -2.35
N SER A 123 15.86 16.14 -2.12
CA SER A 123 16.86 16.53 -3.11
C SER A 123 18.27 16.11 -2.71
N ASN A 124 19.25 16.51 -3.52
CA ASN A 124 20.67 16.32 -3.25
C ASN A 124 21.28 17.47 -2.42
N GLY A 125 20.50 18.50 -2.08
CA GLY A 125 20.94 19.61 -1.23
C GLY A 125 21.25 19.15 0.20
N LYS A 126 22.13 19.87 0.91
CA LYS A 126 22.46 19.54 2.30
C LYS A 126 21.25 19.77 3.20
N LEU A 127 21.05 18.92 4.21
CA LEU A 127 20.04 19.15 5.26
C LEU A 127 20.38 20.43 6.04
N ALA A 128 19.59 21.49 5.88
CA ALA A 128 19.90 22.81 6.43
C ALA A 128 19.21 23.05 7.78
N TYR A 129 17.89 22.90 7.84
CA TYR A 129 17.10 23.07 9.07
C TYR A 129 15.77 22.31 8.95
N LYS A 130 15.07 22.15 10.08
CA LYS A 130 13.70 21.66 10.10
C LYS A 130 12.71 22.81 10.19
N SER A 131 11.80 22.90 9.23
CA SER A 131 10.63 23.78 9.31
C SER A 131 9.55 23.08 10.11
N VAL A 132 9.01 23.77 11.10
CA VAL A 132 8.03 23.24 12.04
C VAL A 132 6.80 24.12 12.03
N VAL A 133 5.63 23.49 11.90
CA VAL A 133 4.32 24.13 12.04
C VAL A 133 3.61 23.47 13.21
N ALA A 134 3.44 24.18 14.32
CA ALA A 134 2.66 23.73 15.48
C ALA A 134 1.27 24.36 15.43
N THR A 135 0.23 23.53 15.30
CA THR A 135 -1.18 23.93 15.28
C THR A 135 -1.84 23.45 16.56
N VAL A 136 -2.41 24.36 17.32
CA VAL A 136 -3.16 24.01 18.54
C VAL A 136 -4.63 24.28 18.30
N SER A 137 -5.47 23.27 18.53
CA SER A 137 -6.92 23.35 18.35
C SER A 137 -7.67 23.05 19.64
N TRP A 138 -8.83 23.69 19.83
CA TRP A 138 -9.64 23.56 21.04
C TRP A 138 -11.13 23.79 20.77
N PRO A 139 -12.04 23.26 21.62
CA PRO A 139 -13.47 23.52 21.52
C PRO A 139 -13.83 25.01 21.62
N ASN A 140 -14.69 25.49 20.72
CA ASN A 140 -15.16 26.88 20.74
C ASN A 140 -16.44 27.02 21.56
N ALA A 141 -16.54 28.07 22.38
CA ALA A 141 -17.71 28.39 23.20
C ALA A 141 -19.00 28.65 22.39
N ARG A 142 -18.88 28.96 21.08
CA ARG A 142 -19.99 29.11 20.13
C ARG A 142 -20.30 27.85 19.33
N GLY A 143 -19.64 26.73 19.65
CA GLY A 143 -19.70 25.48 18.90
C GLY A 143 -18.58 25.35 17.86
N GLY A 144 -18.21 24.10 17.55
CA GLY A 144 -17.10 23.78 16.65
C GLY A 144 -15.72 23.85 17.32
N THR A 145 -14.68 23.96 16.50
CA THR A 145 -13.27 23.94 16.92
C THR A 145 -12.57 25.21 16.46
N SER A 146 -11.88 25.87 17.37
CA SER A 146 -10.95 26.97 17.08
C SER A 146 -9.52 26.43 16.94
N SER A 147 -8.68 27.09 16.16
CA SER A 147 -7.26 26.74 16.04
C SER A 147 -6.37 27.95 15.87
N THR A 148 -5.09 27.80 16.21
CA THR A 148 -4.03 28.76 15.95
C THR A 148 -2.76 28.01 15.58
N SER A 149 -1.96 28.58 14.69
CA SER A 149 -0.70 27.97 14.24
C SER A 149 0.50 28.87 14.49
N MET A 150 1.62 28.27 14.84
CA MET A 150 2.92 28.92 14.93
C MET A 150 3.93 28.18 14.06
N THR A 151 4.76 28.93 13.36
CA THR A 151 5.82 28.40 12.50
C THR A 151 7.19 28.80 13.02
N SER A 152 8.14 27.86 12.97
CA SER A 152 9.54 28.11 13.31
C SER A 152 10.46 27.33 12.40
N ALA A 153 11.65 27.87 12.15
CA ALA A 153 12.80 27.10 11.70
C ALA A 153 13.61 26.64 12.92
N ILE A 154 14.05 25.39 12.93
CA ILE A 154 14.94 24.84 13.95
C ILE A 154 16.19 24.33 13.24
N ALA A 155 17.29 25.04 13.44
CA ALA A 155 18.60 24.64 12.92
C ALA A 155 19.22 23.55 13.83
N PRO A 156 20.03 22.65 13.25
CA PRO A 156 20.89 21.78 14.05
C PRO A 156 21.94 22.61 14.82
N SER A 157 22.48 22.05 15.90
CA SER A 157 23.52 22.71 16.71
C SER A 157 24.88 22.80 16.01
N ASP A 158 25.10 21.97 15.00
CA ASP A 158 26.28 21.96 14.14
C ASP A 158 25.89 21.47 12.73
N ALA A 159 26.82 21.49 11.77
CA ALA A 159 26.62 20.90 10.47
C ALA A 159 26.19 19.43 10.58
N VAL A 160 25.11 19.07 9.88
CA VAL A 160 24.58 17.69 9.88
C VAL A 160 25.58 16.69 9.30
N THR A 161 26.44 17.14 8.40
CA THR A 161 27.47 16.34 7.75
C THR A 161 28.67 17.20 7.40
N ASP A 162 29.86 16.64 7.65
CA ASP A 162 31.13 17.28 7.36
C ASP A 162 31.32 17.51 5.84
N PRO A 163 31.92 18.64 5.40
CA PRO A 163 32.00 18.98 3.97
C PRO A 163 32.68 17.94 3.07
N GLY A 164 33.58 17.11 3.62
CA GLY A 164 34.26 16.02 2.90
C GLY A 164 33.43 14.75 2.73
N TYR A 165 32.26 14.67 3.36
CA TYR A 165 31.38 13.51 3.39
C TYR A 165 29.99 13.85 2.84
N GLY A 166 29.22 12.83 2.51
CA GLY A 166 27.82 12.96 2.09
C GLY A 166 26.84 12.43 3.14
N THR A 167 25.55 12.64 2.87
CA THR A 167 24.44 12.11 3.67
C THR A 167 23.59 11.19 2.81
N VAL A 168 23.31 9.96 3.26
CA VAL A 168 22.27 9.13 2.64
C VAL A 168 20.98 9.33 3.41
N ILE A 169 19.94 9.75 2.71
CA ILE A 169 18.60 9.99 3.25
C ILE A 169 17.72 8.85 2.78
N VAL A 170 17.33 7.97 3.70
CA VAL A 170 16.41 6.87 3.39
C VAL A 170 15.01 7.25 3.81
N SER A 171 14.05 7.11 2.89
CA SER A 171 12.63 7.28 3.18
C SER A 171 11.89 5.99 2.84
N VAL A 172 11.16 5.43 3.79
CA VAL A 172 10.40 4.19 3.60
C VAL A 172 8.90 4.47 3.76
N ALA A 173 8.15 4.18 2.70
CA ALA A 173 6.70 4.21 2.70
C ALA A 173 6.13 2.78 2.61
N ASN A 174 5.02 2.54 3.29
CA ASN A 174 4.29 1.28 3.25
C ASN A 174 3.35 1.21 2.03
N ALA A 175 2.56 0.15 1.91
CA ALA A 175 1.69 -0.06 0.75
C ALA A 175 0.54 0.95 0.63
N SER A 176 0.18 1.67 1.70
CA SER A 176 -0.78 2.77 1.66
C SER A 176 -0.13 4.14 1.37
N GLY A 177 1.19 4.18 1.19
CA GLY A 177 1.96 5.43 1.05
C GLY A 177 2.21 6.16 2.37
N ALA A 178 1.83 5.56 3.50
CA ALA A 178 2.13 6.09 4.82
C ALA A 178 3.57 5.78 5.23
N PRO A 179 4.20 6.58 6.11
CA PRO A 179 5.54 6.27 6.59
C PRO A 179 5.65 4.93 7.30
N PHE A 180 6.73 4.19 7.07
CA PHE A 180 6.95 2.90 7.73
C PHE A 180 8.08 2.99 8.78
N PRO A 181 7.75 3.15 10.09
CA PRO A 181 8.74 3.22 11.16
C PRO A 181 9.36 1.85 11.51
N GLY A 182 10.57 1.87 12.06
CA GLY A 182 11.27 0.71 12.59
C GLY A 182 11.97 -0.16 11.54
N VAL A 183 12.09 0.29 10.29
CA VAL A 183 12.81 -0.41 9.22
C VAL A 183 14.30 -0.18 9.41
N ALA A 184 15.06 -1.27 9.55
CA ALA A 184 16.51 -1.21 9.66
C ALA A 184 17.14 -0.90 8.30
N VAL A 185 18.13 0.00 8.29
CA VAL A 185 18.81 0.46 7.09
C VAL A 185 20.30 0.11 7.19
N SER A 186 20.86 -0.41 6.09
CA SER A 186 22.31 -0.66 6.00
C SER A 186 22.87 -0.19 4.67
N LEU A 187 24.14 0.25 4.69
CA LEU A 187 24.88 0.71 3.54
C LEU A 187 26.10 -0.19 3.36
N LYS A 188 26.15 -0.93 2.24
CA LYS A 188 27.29 -1.76 1.88
C LYS A 188 28.10 -1.08 0.76
N PRO A 189 29.39 -0.78 0.98
CA PRO A 189 30.25 -0.22 -0.07
C PRO A 189 30.35 -1.15 -1.27
N ILE A 190 30.35 -0.57 -2.48
CA ILE A 190 30.67 -1.27 -3.72
C ILE A 190 32.18 -1.17 -3.93
N THR A 191 32.83 -2.30 -4.16
CA THR A 191 34.29 -2.37 -4.32
C THR A 191 34.76 -1.58 -5.54
N GLY A 192 35.82 -0.78 -5.39
CA GLY A 192 36.45 -0.03 -6.49
C GLY A 192 35.90 1.38 -6.71
N THR A 193 34.98 1.86 -5.88
CA THR A 193 34.32 3.18 -6.05
C THR A 193 34.77 4.24 -5.04
N GLY A 194 35.74 3.93 -4.18
CA GLY A 194 36.18 4.81 -3.08
C GLY A 194 35.28 4.75 -1.84
N ALA A 195 34.13 4.07 -1.92
CA ALA A 195 33.20 3.89 -0.81
C ALA A 195 33.84 3.14 0.37
N VAL A 196 33.56 3.61 1.60
CA VAL A 196 34.00 3.00 2.86
C VAL A 196 32.78 2.72 3.73
N ALA A 197 32.80 1.60 4.46
CA ALA A 197 31.69 1.24 5.34
C ALA A 197 31.51 2.31 6.43
N PRO A 198 30.29 2.79 6.69
CA PRO A 198 30.06 3.77 7.76
C PRO A 198 30.50 3.22 9.11
N SER A 199 31.16 4.04 9.93
CA SER A 199 31.59 3.68 11.29
C SER A 199 30.43 3.48 12.26
N THR A 200 29.25 4.00 11.93
CA THR A 200 28.04 3.87 12.72
C THR A 200 26.89 3.51 11.79
N ALA A 201 26.15 2.46 12.15
CA ALA A 201 24.97 2.07 11.40
C ALA A 201 23.88 3.16 11.53
N PRO A 202 23.14 3.45 10.45
CA PRO A 202 21.96 4.31 10.53
C PRO A 202 20.96 3.75 11.54
N LEU A 203 20.28 4.64 12.24
CA LEU A 203 19.15 4.24 13.08
C LEU A 203 18.01 3.70 12.22
N PRO A 204 17.17 2.79 12.73
CA PRO A 204 15.94 2.41 12.04
C PRO A 204 15.07 3.63 11.72
N THR A 205 14.16 3.49 10.75
CA THR A 205 13.28 4.59 10.35
C THR A 205 12.44 5.12 11.51
N ASP A 206 12.33 6.44 11.59
CA ASP A 206 11.51 7.13 12.60
C ASP A 206 9.99 7.09 12.28
N SER A 207 9.18 7.79 13.08
CA SER A 207 7.72 7.89 12.86
C SER A 207 7.33 8.54 11.53
N GLN A 208 8.26 9.24 10.87
CA GLN A 208 8.09 9.83 9.55
C GLN A 208 8.68 8.94 8.44
N GLY A 209 9.10 7.70 8.77
CA GLY A 209 9.64 6.74 7.81
C GLY A 209 11.06 7.08 7.37
N CYS A 210 11.76 7.94 8.11
CA CYS A 210 13.06 8.47 7.71
C CYS A 210 14.21 7.82 8.48
N SER A 211 15.29 7.51 7.79
CA SER A 211 16.57 7.12 8.38
C SER A 211 17.71 7.87 7.68
N TYR A 212 18.78 8.18 8.42
CA TYR A 212 19.87 9.02 7.95
C TYR A 212 21.21 8.36 8.23
N ALA A 213 22.01 8.19 7.19
CA ALA A 213 23.43 7.91 7.31
C ALA A 213 24.18 9.23 7.07
N VAL A 214 24.75 9.80 8.12
CA VAL A 214 25.56 11.03 8.03
C VAL A 214 27.04 10.69 7.98
N ASN A 215 27.86 11.63 7.49
CA ASN A 215 29.30 11.45 7.37
C ASN A 215 29.70 10.19 6.57
N VAL A 216 28.96 9.92 5.49
CA VAL A 216 29.23 8.79 4.60
C VAL A 216 30.33 9.18 3.61
N ALA A 217 31.37 8.36 3.49
CA ALA A 217 32.46 8.62 2.56
C ALA A 217 31.94 8.64 1.11
N PRO A 218 32.48 9.51 0.23
CA PRO A 218 32.10 9.51 -1.17
C PRO A 218 32.37 8.16 -1.85
N GLY A 219 31.47 7.73 -2.74
CA GLY A 219 31.53 6.46 -3.47
C GLY A 219 30.17 5.83 -3.68
N ASP A 220 30.12 4.62 -4.25
CA ASP A 220 28.86 3.92 -4.52
C ASP A 220 28.55 2.85 -3.46
N TYR A 221 27.28 2.79 -3.08
CA TYR A 221 26.77 1.90 -2.04
C TYR A 221 25.57 1.09 -2.54
N THR A 222 25.42 -0.11 -1.99
CA THR A 222 24.12 -0.81 -1.97
C THR A 222 23.42 -0.47 -0.68
N VAL A 223 22.23 0.12 -0.78
CA VAL A 223 21.40 0.47 0.38
C VAL A 223 20.33 -0.59 0.54
N THR A 224 20.21 -1.14 1.75
CA THR A 224 19.27 -2.23 2.05
C THR A 224 18.30 -1.80 3.15
N ALA A 225 17.02 -2.01 2.91
CA ALA A 225 15.94 -1.84 3.88
C ALA A 225 15.45 -3.21 4.36
N THR A 226 15.48 -3.43 5.68
CA THR A 226 15.14 -4.71 6.30
C THR A 226 14.16 -4.51 7.44
N ALA A 227 13.07 -5.29 7.42
CA ALA A 227 12.10 -5.38 8.50
C ALA A 227 11.65 -6.84 8.60
N ALA A 228 11.31 -7.29 9.81
CA ALA A 228 10.79 -8.63 10.02
C ALA A 228 9.48 -8.81 9.23
N GLY A 229 9.43 -9.83 8.37
CA GLY A 229 8.31 -10.06 7.46
C GLY A 229 8.12 -8.96 6.40
N GLY A 230 9.10 -8.07 6.20
CA GLY A 230 9.01 -7.00 5.21
C GLY A 230 9.19 -7.51 3.78
N ILE A 231 8.56 -6.86 2.80
CA ILE A 231 8.66 -7.15 1.37
C ILE A 231 8.50 -5.85 0.56
N ASP A 232 9.17 -5.76 -0.60
CA ASP A 232 8.99 -4.65 -1.54
C ASP A 232 8.05 -5.00 -2.70
N THR A 233 7.79 -4.00 -3.54
CA THR A 233 6.91 -4.12 -4.70
C THR A 233 7.41 -5.07 -5.79
N GLU A 234 8.68 -5.49 -5.76
CA GLU A 234 9.26 -6.49 -6.65
C GLU A 234 9.31 -7.89 -5.99
N GLN A 235 8.57 -8.07 -4.89
CA GLN A 235 8.51 -9.29 -4.08
C GLN A 235 9.87 -9.70 -3.48
N LYS A 236 10.79 -8.75 -3.26
CA LYS A 236 12.12 -9.01 -2.70
C LYS A 236 12.15 -8.79 -1.19
N GLN A 237 12.93 -9.65 -0.53
CA GLN A 237 13.17 -9.63 0.91
C GLN A 237 14.65 -9.96 1.18
N PRO A 238 15.49 -9.04 1.69
CA PRO A 238 15.21 -7.62 1.95
C PRO A 238 15.15 -6.78 0.66
N SER A 239 14.63 -5.55 0.76
CA SER A 239 14.64 -4.61 -0.37
C SER A 239 16.00 -3.94 -0.52
N GLN A 240 16.49 -3.83 -1.75
CA GLN A 240 17.81 -3.29 -2.05
C GLN A 240 17.76 -2.34 -3.23
N GLN A 241 18.52 -1.24 -3.12
CA GLN A 241 18.79 -0.32 -4.23
C GLN A 241 20.30 -0.21 -4.43
N SER A 242 20.73 -0.33 -5.69
CA SER A 242 22.14 -0.34 -6.07
C SER A 242 22.31 0.00 -7.56
N PRO A 243 23.30 0.81 -7.95
CA PRO A 243 24.20 1.59 -7.08
C PRO A 243 23.55 2.90 -6.59
N ILE A 244 23.87 3.32 -5.37
CA ILE A 244 23.59 4.65 -4.83
C ILE A 244 24.90 5.42 -4.69
N THR A 245 25.09 6.45 -5.49
CA THR A 245 26.29 7.30 -5.47
C THR A 245 26.19 8.39 -4.39
N VAL A 246 27.19 8.46 -3.53
CA VAL A 246 27.34 9.49 -2.50
C VAL A 246 28.48 10.42 -2.89
N ALA A 247 28.21 11.73 -2.90
CA ALA A 247 29.20 12.76 -3.18
C ALA A 247 29.50 13.60 -1.93
N ALA A 248 30.72 14.13 -1.83
CA ALA A 248 31.13 15.02 -0.75
C ALA A 248 30.26 16.28 -0.74
N GLY A 249 29.75 16.65 0.44
CA GLY A 249 28.91 17.81 0.63
C GLY A 249 27.53 17.72 -0.03
N ALA A 250 27.07 16.53 -0.42
CA ALA A 250 25.75 16.32 -1.01
C ALA A 250 24.93 15.29 -0.25
N SER A 251 23.62 15.32 -0.44
CA SER A 251 22.71 14.27 -0.01
C SER A 251 22.38 13.30 -1.15
N ALA A 252 22.13 12.04 -0.80
CA ALA A 252 21.67 10.99 -1.69
C ALA A 252 20.33 10.46 -1.16
N PRO A 253 19.19 10.91 -1.72
CA PRO A 253 17.88 10.39 -1.34
C PRO A 253 17.65 8.98 -1.92
N VAL A 254 17.14 8.07 -1.08
CA VAL A 254 16.90 6.66 -1.41
C VAL A 254 15.50 6.26 -0.94
N PRO A 255 14.48 6.38 -1.81
CA PRO A 255 13.12 6.03 -1.47
C PRO A 255 12.86 4.53 -1.60
N PHE A 256 12.29 3.92 -0.57
CA PHE A 256 11.80 2.54 -0.59
C PHE A 256 10.28 2.51 -0.46
N VAL A 257 9.65 1.61 -1.19
CA VAL A 257 8.28 1.16 -0.94
C VAL A 257 8.39 -0.25 -0.34
N TYR A 258 8.10 -0.36 0.95
CA TYR A 258 8.36 -1.56 1.74
C TYR A 258 7.29 -1.70 2.82
N ASP A 259 6.72 -2.89 2.99
CA ASP A 259 5.65 -3.12 3.97
C ASP A 259 5.73 -4.55 4.52
N ARG A 260 4.94 -4.86 5.55
CA ARG A 260 4.76 -6.23 6.04
C ARG A 260 4.05 -7.06 4.99
N ALA A 261 4.66 -8.16 4.59
CA ALA A 261 4.11 -9.09 3.62
C ALA A 261 2.75 -9.64 4.09
N SER A 262 1.82 -9.73 3.14
CA SER A 262 0.62 -10.55 3.29
C SER A 262 0.98 -12.00 2.95
N GLN A 263 0.48 -12.97 3.72
CA GLN A 263 0.67 -14.39 3.42
C GLN A 263 -0.42 -14.85 2.45
N LEU A 264 -0.08 -14.96 1.16
CA LEU A 264 -1.02 -15.34 0.11
C LEU A 264 -1.05 -16.86 -0.08
N THR A 265 -2.15 -17.47 0.32
CA THR A 265 -2.43 -18.90 0.10
C THR A 265 -3.19 -19.10 -1.20
N LEU A 266 -2.62 -19.87 -2.13
CA LEU A 266 -3.21 -20.15 -3.43
C LEU A 266 -3.79 -21.55 -3.50
N ARG A 267 -4.98 -21.68 -4.10
CA ARG A 267 -5.66 -22.97 -4.34
C ARG A 267 -5.83 -23.20 -5.84
N TYR A 268 -5.20 -24.23 -6.37
CA TYR A 268 -5.16 -24.49 -7.81
C TYR A 268 -6.19 -25.54 -8.20
N ALA A 269 -7.00 -25.25 -9.22
CA ALA A 269 -8.07 -26.13 -9.67
C ALA A 269 -8.85 -26.77 -8.49
N PRO A 270 -9.42 -25.95 -7.57
CA PRO A 270 -10.09 -26.48 -6.41
C PRO A 270 -11.21 -27.45 -6.82
N SER A 271 -11.47 -28.47 -6.00
CA SER A 271 -12.53 -29.49 -6.19
C SER A 271 -12.26 -30.62 -7.20
N TYR A 272 -11.17 -30.59 -7.97
CA TYR A 272 -10.91 -31.63 -8.99
C TYR A 272 -9.97 -32.76 -8.54
N GLY A 273 -9.25 -32.60 -7.42
CA GLY A 273 -8.26 -33.57 -6.98
C GLY A 273 -7.15 -33.84 -8.02
N ALA A 274 -6.92 -32.88 -8.93
CA ALA A 274 -6.03 -33.04 -10.06
C ALA A 274 -4.57 -32.95 -9.60
N THR A 275 -3.68 -33.70 -10.27
CA THR A 275 -2.23 -33.51 -10.14
C THR A 275 -1.80 -32.26 -10.90
N LEU A 276 -0.90 -31.47 -10.31
CA LEU A 276 -0.38 -30.24 -10.88
C LEU A 276 1.03 -30.45 -11.45
N PRO A 277 1.47 -29.64 -12.44
CA PRO A 277 2.81 -29.77 -12.97
C PRO A 277 3.85 -29.31 -11.94
N THR A 278 4.94 -30.06 -11.79
CA THR A 278 5.96 -29.73 -10.80
C THR A 278 6.69 -28.45 -11.15
N ASN A 279 6.88 -28.14 -12.44
CA ASN A 279 7.64 -26.99 -12.91
C ASN A 279 6.78 -25.76 -13.27
N MET A 280 5.53 -25.70 -12.81
CA MET A 280 4.61 -24.61 -13.16
C MET A 280 4.87 -23.36 -12.29
N PRO A 281 5.18 -22.20 -12.89
CA PRO A 281 5.17 -20.93 -12.18
C PRO A 281 3.74 -20.40 -12.04
N THR A 282 3.56 -19.40 -11.19
CA THR A 282 2.32 -18.62 -11.11
C THR A 282 2.66 -17.16 -11.34
N VAL A 283 1.86 -16.47 -12.14
CA VAL A 283 1.99 -15.02 -12.32
C VAL A 283 0.91 -14.32 -11.51
N LEU A 284 1.35 -13.43 -10.62
CA LEU A 284 0.50 -12.51 -9.91
C LEU A 284 0.45 -11.20 -10.69
N SER A 285 -0.75 -10.68 -10.92
CA SER A 285 -0.95 -9.39 -11.55
C SER A 285 -1.63 -8.43 -10.60
N SER A 286 -1.04 -7.25 -10.45
CA SER A 286 -1.60 -6.14 -9.69
C SER A 286 -1.51 -4.85 -10.49
N THR A 287 -2.46 -3.93 -10.32
CA THR A 287 -2.41 -2.64 -11.02
C THR A 287 -1.24 -1.78 -10.54
N GLY A 288 -0.91 -1.86 -9.24
CA GLY A 288 0.21 -1.13 -8.66
C GLY A 288 1.59 -1.80 -8.83
N GLY A 289 1.62 -3.13 -9.01
CA GLY A 289 2.86 -3.92 -9.08
C GLY A 289 3.24 -4.45 -10.46
N GLY A 290 2.29 -4.48 -11.41
CA GLY A 290 2.51 -5.10 -12.71
C GLY A 290 2.35 -6.62 -12.64
N LEU A 291 3.32 -7.36 -13.21
CA LEU A 291 3.31 -8.82 -13.30
C LEU A 291 4.51 -9.41 -12.56
N ASP A 292 4.25 -10.19 -11.52
CA ASP A 292 5.26 -10.89 -10.73
C ASP A 292 5.17 -12.39 -10.95
N THR A 293 6.28 -13.02 -11.35
CA THR A 293 6.36 -14.47 -11.48
C THR A 293 6.85 -15.08 -10.17
N VAL A 294 6.01 -15.91 -9.55
CA VAL A 294 6.31 -16.60 -8.30
C VAL A 294 6.34 -18.11 -8.51
N THR A 295 7.15 -18.80 -7.71
CA THR A 295 7.20 -20.27 -7.67
C THR A 295 6.50 -20.76 -6.40
N PRO A 296 5.26 -21.26 -6.50
CA PRO A 296 4.47 -21.65 -5.32
C PRO A 296 5.01 -22.89 -4.59
N TRP A 297 5.88 -23.66 -5.23
CA TRP A 297 6.58 -24.83 -4.68
C TRP A 297 7.96 -24.96 -5.34
N ASP A 298 8.75 -25.95 -4.92
CA ASP A 298 10.02 -26.28 -5.58
C ASP A 298 9.78 -26.76 -7.01
N THR A 299 9.96 -25.85 -7.97
CA THR A 299 9.74 -26.11 -9.39
C THR A 299 10.84 -26.94 -10.05
N THR A 300 11.92 -27.24 -9.32
CA THR A 300 13.03 -28.08 -9.78
C THR A 300 12.83 -29.55 -9.45
N SER A 301 11.89 -29.86 -8.55
CA SER A 301 11.62 -31.24 -8.14
C SER A 301 10.98 -32.07 -9.26
N THR A 302 11.48 -33.30 -9.42
CA THR A 302 10.95 -34.28 -10.40
C THR A 302 10.01 -35.30 -9.77
N SER A 303 9.93 -35.34 -8.43
CA SER A 303 9.18 -36.35 -7.67
C SER A 303 8.08 -35.74 -6.79
N LEU A 304 8.06 -34.42 -6.62
CA LEU A 304 7.07 -33.72 -5.82
C LEU A 304 5.67 -33.91 -6.40
N ALA A 305 4.76 -34.46 -5.60
CA ALA A 305 3.36 -34.64 -5.98
C ALA A 305 2.52 -33.49 -5.41
N ILE A 306 2.24 -32.48 -6.24
CA ILE A 306 1.32 -31.38 -5.90
C ILE A 306 -0.05 -31.70 -6.49
N THR A 307 -1.11 -31.46 -5.72
CA THR A 307 -2.49 -31.70 -6.14
C THR A 307 -3.38 -30.50 -5.87
N SER A 308 -4.62 -30.53 -6.36
CA SER A 308 -5.65 -29.53 -6.00
C SER A 308 -5.91 -29.38 -4.50
N ALA A 309 -5.51 -30.35 -3.67
CA ALA A 309 -5.60 -30.27 -2.21
C ALA A 309 -4.43 -29.50 -1.58
N SER A 310 -3.34 -29.28 -2.32
CA SER A 310 -2.19 -28.49 -1.88
C SER A 310 -2.54 -27.00 -1.81
N SER A 311 -2.13 -26.34 -0.73
CA SER A 311 -2.37 -24.90 -0.49
C SER A 311 -1.05 -24.17 -0.20
N PRO A 312 -0.19 -23.96 -1.22
CA PRO A 312 1.05 -23.21 -1.04
C PRO A 312 0.77 -21.79 -0.57
N SER A 313 1.59 -21.31 0.36
CA SER A 313 1.56 -19.94 0.87
C SER A 313 2.88 -19.25 0.56
N LEU A 314 2.82 -18.01 0.09
CA LEU A 314 3.99 -17.18 -0.17
C LEU A 314 3.79 -15.76 0.36
N PRO A 315 4.87 -15.08 0.79
CA PRO A 315 4.80 -13.66 1.13
C PRO A 315 4.59 -12.84 -0.15
N VAL A 316 3.67 -11.88 -0.11
CA VAL A 316 3.45 -10.92 -1.18
C VAL A 316 3.32 -9.49 -0.65
N PHE A 317 3.73 -8.52 -1.45
CA PHE A 317 3.50 -7.11 -1.15
C PHE A 317 2.00 -6.81 -1.08
N PRO A 318 1.47 -6.13 -0.06
CA PRO A 318 0.05 -5.94 0.10
C PRO A 318 -0.48 -4.77 -0.77
N PHE A 319 -0.45 -4.91 -2.10
CA PHE A 319 -1.00 -3.89 -2.99
C PHE A 319 -2.48 -3.65 -2.69
N THR A 320 -2.87 -2.37 -2.59
CA THR A 320 -4.26 -1.97 -2.33
C THR A 320 -5.22 -2.37 -3.45
N SER A 321 -4.71 -2.54 -4.68
CA SER A 321 -5.47 -3.10 -5.81
C SER A 321 -5.69 -4.63 -5.74
N GLY A 322 -5.05 -5.31 -4.78
CA GLY A 322 -5.05 -6.77 -4.70
C GLY A 322 -4.31 -7.44 -5.86
N TYR A 323 -4.54 -8.74 -6.01
CA TYR A 323 -3.93 -9.58 -7.04
C TYR A 323 -4.95 -10.35 -7.86
N THR A 324 -4.67 -10.55 -9.13
CA THR A 324 -5.21 -11.67 -9.91
C THR A 324 -4.10 -12.69 -10.13
N ALA A 325 -4.42 -13.98 -10.07
CA ALA A 325 -3.42 -15.04 -10.18
C ALA A 325 -3.67 -15.90 -11.43
N TYR A 326 -2.61 -16.13 -12.20
CA TYR A 326 -2.61 -16.93 -13.42
C TYR A 326 -1.68 -18.13 -13.24
N ALA A 327 -2.17 -19.33 -13.53
CA ALA A 327 -1.33 -20.51 -13.58
C ALA A 327 -0.45 -20.46 -14.83
N GLY A 328 0.86 -20.67 -14.72
CA GLY A 328 1.80 -20.62 -15.84
C GLY A 328 2.37 -19.22 -16.11
N PRO A 329 3.32 -19.13 -17.07
CA PRO A 329 4.12 -17.93 -17.32
C PRO A 329 3.35 -16.87 -18.15
N TYR A 330 2.28 -16.30 -17.61
CA TYR A 330 1.53 -15.23 -18.27
C TYR A 330 2.41 -13.99 -18.56
N SER A 331 2.35 -13.49 -19.78
CA SER A 331 2.94 -12.20 -20.15
C SER A 331 2.21 -11.59 -21.33
N ASN A 332 1.88 -10.31 -21.22
CA ASN A 332 1.32 -9.50 -22.30
C ASN A 332 2.37 -8.70 -23.08
N SER A 333 3.66 -9.01 -22.90
CA SER A 333 4.74 -8.34 -23.63
C SER A 333 4.60 -8.55 -25.14
N PRO A 334 4.88 -7.56 -26.00
CA PRO A 334 4.88 -7.75 -27.45
C PRO A 334 6.06 -8.61 -27.95
N ASN A 335 7.05 -8.91 -27.10
CA ASN A 335 8.18 -9.75 -27.46
C ASN A 335 7.77 -11.24 -27.46
N ALA A 336 7.75 -11.85 -28.64
CA ALA A 336 7.37 -13.24 -28.84
C ALA A 336 8.16 -14.25 -27.98
N LYS A 337 9.38 -13.93 -27.54
CA LYS A 337 10.19 -14.82 -26.68
C LYS A 337 9.65 -14.97 -25.26
N VAL A 338 8.85 -14.02 -24.80
CA VAL A 338 8.28 -14.00 -23.44
C VAL A 338 6.77 -13.88 -23.44
N ASN A 339 6.16 -13.51 -24.57
CA ASN A 339 4.71 -13.40 -24.73
C ASN A 339 4.01 -14.75 -24.49
N CYS A 340 3.03 -14.73 -23.59
CA CYS A 340 2.19 -15.90 -23.32
C CYS A 340 0.83 -15.44 -22.82
N LEU A 341 -0.18 -15.45 -23.70
CA LEU A 341 -1.50 -14.93 -23.40
C LEU A 341 -2.48 -16.03 -22.95
N SER A 342 -2.30 -17.27 -23.41
CA SER A 342 -3.19 -18.41 -23.10
C SER A 342 -3.54 -18.55 -21.61
N PRO A 343 -2.59 -18.41 -20.65
CA PRO A 343 -2.90 -18.51 -19.22
C PRO A 343 -3.95 -17.51 -18.69
N SER A 344 -4.09 -16.35 -19.34
CA SER A 344 -5.02 -15.32 -18.90
C SER A 344 -6.40 -15.57 -19.48
N SER A 345 -7.39 -15.83 -18.62
CA SER A 345 -8.77 -16.00 -19.06
C SER A 345 -9.31 -14.76 -19.79
N THR A 346 -8.92 -13.55 -19.43
CA THR A 346 -9.38 -12.32 -20.09
C THR A 346 -8.83 -12.14 -21.51
N ALA A 347 -7.76 -12.86 -21.87
CA ALA A 347 -7.21 -12.82 -23.23
C ALA A 347 -8.06 -13.64 -24.23
N TRP A 348 -8.98 -14.50 -23.76
CA TRP A 348 -9.87 -15.30 -24.59
C TRP A 348 -11.12 -14.52 -25.01
N ASN A 349 -10.91 -13.54 -25.87
CA ASN A 349 -11.94 -12.58 -26.31
C ASN A 349 -12.84 -13.08 -27.45
N THR A 350 -12.43 -14.15 -28.14
CA THR A 350 -13.24 -14.77 -29.20
C THR A 350 -14.32 -15.62 -28.55
N PRO A 351 -15.63 -15.41 -28.82
CA PRO A 351 -16.68 -16.23 -28.24
C PRO A 351 -16.52 -17.72 -28.58
N ASN A 352 -16.82 -18.59 -27.62
CA ASN A 352 -16.94 -20.03 -27.86
C ASN A 352 -18.28 -20.36 -28.56
N PRO A 353 -18.56 -21.63 -28.93
CA PRO A 353 -19.84 -22.01 -29.55
C PRO A 353 -21.09 -21.65 -28.74
N ASP A 354 -20.98 -21.54 -27.41
CA ASP A 354 -22.06 -21.13 -26.50
C ASP A 354 -22.16 -19.60 -26.36
N GLY A 355 -21.36 -18.84 -27.12
CA GLY A 355 -21.30 -17.37 -27.07
C GLY A 355 -20.53 -16.80 -25.88
N ALA A 356 -19.89 -17.63 -25.05
CA ALA A 356 -19.15 -17.20 -23.88
C ALA A 356 -17.75 -16.68 -24.24
N VAL A 357 -17.32 -15.62 -23.56
CA VAL A 357 -15.95 -15.09 -23.59
C VAL A 357 -15.27 -15.30 -22.23
N GLY A 358 -13.95 -15.13 -22.19
CA GLY A 358 -13.19 -15.34 -20.98
C GLY A 358 -13.45 -14.25 -19.94
N ALA A 359 -13.71 -14.66 -18.70
CA ALA A 359 -14.02 -13.75 -17.61
C ALA A 359 -12.77 -13.40 -16.79
N SER A 360 -12.75 -12.21 -16.17
CA SER A 360 -11.68 -11.85 -15.24
C SER A 360 -11.61 -12.82 -14.06
N PRO A 361 -10.40 -13.23 -13.63
CA PRO A 361 -10.21 -13.86 -12.33
C PRO A 361 -10.72 -12.93 -11.22
N GLY A 362 -11.15 -13.52 -10.10
CA GLY A 362 -11.49 -12.76 -8.91
C GLY A 362 -10.26 -12.07 -8.34
N VAL A 363 -10.42 -10.85 -7.82
CA VAL A 363 -9.35 -10.11 -7.16
C VAL A 363 -9.16 -10.65 -5.75
N ILE A 364 -7.92 -10.99 -5.42
CA ILE A 364 -7.50 -11.41 -4.09
C ILE A 364 -7.01 -10.17 -3.36
N THR A 365 -7.80 -9.70 -2.39
CA THR A 365 -7.44 -8.55 -1.57
C THR A 365 -6.37 -8.93 -0.55
N THR A 366 -5.34 -8.11 -0.42
CA THR A 366 -4.23 -8.31 0.52
C THR A 366 -4.10 -7.10 1.43
N SER A 367 -3.75 -7.35 2.70
CA SER A 367 -3.51 -6.31 3.71
C SER A 367 -2.18 -6.59 4.42
N ALA A 368 -1.51 -5.54 4.87
CA ALA A 368 -0.19 -5.65 5.48
C ALA A 368 -0.21 -6.55 6.72
N GLY A 369 0.62 -7.60 6.71
CA GLY A 369 0.74 -8.57 7.81
C GLY A 369 -0.44 -9.54 7.98
N GLU A 370 -1.51 -9.40 7.19
CA GLU A 370 -2.69 -10.26 7.27
C GLU A 370 -2.64 -11.38 6.22
N PRO A 371 -3.16 -12.58 6.52
CA PRO A 371 -3.25 -13.65 5.53
C PRO A 371 -4.33 -13.34 4.48
N ALA A 372 -4.09 -13.79 3.26
CA ALA A 372 -5.03 -13.73 2.15
C ALA A 372 -5.12 -15.09 1.47
N SER A 373 -6.25 -15.37 0.81
CA SER A 373 -6.37 -16.61 0.04
C SER A 373 -7.19 -16.41 -1.23
N GLY A 374 -6.84 -17.15 -2.28
CA GLY A 374 -7.55 -17.10 -3.55
C GLY A 374 -7.38 -18.35 -4.38
N SER A 375 -8.27 -18.52 -5.34
CA SER A 375 -8.24 -19.63 -6.30
C SER A 375 -7.52 -19.23 -7.58
N VAL A 376 -6.73 -20.16 -8.12
CA VAL A 376 -6.09 -20.05 -9.42
C VAL A 376 -6.85 -20.95 -10.38
N ARG A 377 -7.48 -20.34 -11.38
CA ARG A 377 -8.27 -21.06 -12.40
C ARG A 377 -7.33 -21.76 -13.37
N MET A 378 -7.70 -22.98 -13.74
CA MET A 378 -6.94 -23.88 -14.60
C MET A 378 -7.89 -24.77 -15.37
N GLY A 379 -7.43 -25.33 -16.48
CA GLY A 379 -8.14 -26.42 -17.14
C GLY A 379 -7.77 -27.77 -16.55
N VAL A 380 -8.72 -28.69 -16.53
CA VAL A 380 -8.53 -30.05 -16.02
C VAL A 380 -8.85 -31.06 -17.11
N ALA A 381 -8.04 -32.11 -17.22
CA ALA A 381 -8.27 -33.22 -18.14
C ALA A 381 -7.87 -34.56 -17.51
N THR A 382 -8.48 -35.63 -18.02
CA THR A 382 -8.10 -37.01 -17.71
C THR A 382 -7.26 -37.59 -18.84
N ILE A 383 -6.26 -38.39 -18.48
CA ILE A 383 -5.38 -39.11 -19.41
C ILE A 383 -5.38 -40.59 -19.02
N LYS A 384 -5.69 -41.48 -19.96
CA LYS A 384 -5.74 -42.94 -19.77
C LYS A 384 -4.48 -43.65 -20.29
N GLY A 385 -4.20 -44.84 -19.77
CA GLY A 385 -3.08 -45.68 -20.22
C GLY A 385 -1.70 -45.17 -19.82
N VAL A 386 -1.60 -44.44 -18.70
CA VAL A 386 -0.38 -43.74 -18.25
C VAL A 386 0.22 -44.28 -16.95
N LYS A 387 -0.25 -45.41 -16.41
CA LYS A 387 0.31 -46.01 -15.19
C LYS A 387 1.82 -46.22 -15.32
N GLY A 388 2.59 -45.74 -14.34
CA GLY A 388 4.05 -45.87 -14.31
C GLY A 388 4.77 -44.99 -15.33
N ARG A 389 4.09 -44.00 -15.94
CA ARG A 389 4.66 -43.09 -16.94
C ARG A 389 4.62 -41.65 -16.43
N TYR A 390 5.57 -40.86 -16.89
CA TYR A 390 5.57 -39.40 -16.75
C TYR A 390 4.68 -38.80 -17.83
N VAL A 391 3.85 -37.84 -17.46
CA VAL A 391 3.08 -37.03 -18.40
C VAL A 391 3.83 -35.72 -18.65
N THR A 392 3.89 -35.30 -19.91
CA THR A 392 4.44 -34.02 -20.34
C THR A 392 3.43 -33.33 -21.25
N ALA A 393 3.06 -32.09 -20.92
CA ALA A 393 2.23 -31.25 -21.77
C ALA A 393 3.08 -30.12 -22.34
N VAL A 394 3.06 -29.95 -23.67
CA VAL A 394 3.77 -28.88 -24.37
C VAL A 394 2.75 -27.99 -25.06
N SER A 395 2.79 -26.68 -24.86
CA SER A 395 1.85 -25.77 -25.53
C SER A 395 2.02 -25.85 -27.04
N SER A 396 0.91 -25.86 -27.76
CA SER A 396 0.91 -25.88 -29.23
C SER A 396 1.41 -24.55 -29.80
N ALA A 397 2.28 -24.62 -30.82
CA ALA A 397 2.63 -23.47 -31.64
C ALA A 397 1.47 -23.01 -32.54
N ASN A 398 0.51 -23.91 -32.78
CA ASN A 398 -0.72 -23.68 -33.52
C ASN A 398 -1.89 -23.72 -32.52
N PRO A 399 -2.25 -22.60 -31.87
CA PRO A 399 -3.33 -22.57 -30.89
C PRO A 399 -4.67 -23.00 -31.52
N GLY A 400 -5.49 -23.66 -30.72
CA GLY A 400 -6.84 -24.07 -31.12
C GLY A 400 -7.79 -22.87 -31.24
N PRO A 401 -9.03 -23.08 -31.74
CA PRO A 401 -9.99 -22.01 -31.96
C PRO A 401 -10.27 -21.14 -30.71
N GLY A 402 -9.92 -19.86 -30.81
CA GLY A 402 -10.14 -18.85 -29.77
C GLY A 402 -9.08 -18.81 -28.65
N ASP A 403 -8.08 -19.69 -28.69
CA ASP A 403 -6.92 -19.61 -27.80
C ASP A 403 -6.00 -18.46 -28.29
N PRO A 404 -5.71 -17.45 -27.45
CA PRO A 404 -4.84 -16.33 -27.82
C PRO A 404 -3.37 -16.75 -28.01
N GLY A 405 -3.01 -17.96 -27.61
CA GLY A 405 -1.70 -18.56 -27.84
C GLY A 405 -0.62 -18.16 -26.83
N CYS A 406 0.49 -18.89 -26.90
CA CYS A 406 1.66 -18.64 -26.09
C CYS A 406 2.92 -18.78 -26.93
N ALA A 407 3.41 -17.65 -27.47
CA ALA A 407 4.54 -17.62 -28.38
C ALA A 407 5.86 -18.04 -27.72
N ALA A 408 6.02 -17.75 -26.42
CA ALA A 408 7.17 -18.19 -25.63
C ALA A 408 7.24 -19.72 -25.47
N GLY A 409 6.10 -20.41 -25.62
CA GLY A 409 5.95 -21.82 -25.35
C GLY A 409 5.91 -22.15 -23.86
N MET A 410 5.25 -23.25 -23.52
CA MET A 410 5.16 -23.81 -22.18
C MET A 410 5.44 -25.30 -22.24
N THR A 411 6.18 -25.82 -21.27
CA THR A 411 6.31 -27.25 -21.03
C THR A 411 6.00 -27.54 -19.58
N MET A 412 4.97 -28.34 -19.35
CA MET A 412 4.47 -28.72 -18.04
C MET A 412 4.76 -30.20 -17.80
N ARG A 413 5.44 -30.52 -16.71
CA ARG A 413 5.90 -31.87 -16.39
C ARG A 413 5.23 -32.35 -15.12
N PHE A 414 4.72 -33.57 -15.15
CA PHE A 414 4.06 -34.19 -14.01
C PHE A 414 4.94 -35.27 -13.41
N PRO A 415 4.79 -35.56 -12.10
CA PRO A 415 5.41 -36.74 -11.51
C PRO A 415 4.87 -38.02 -12.18
N VAL A 416 5.50 -39.17 -11.88
CA VAL A 416 5.05 -40.46 -12.41
C VAL A 416 3.60 -40.75 -12.00
N SER A 417 2.76 -41.14 -12.95
CA SER A 417 1.36 -41.50 -12.66
C SER A 417 1.30 -42.84 -11.93
N THR A 418 0.57 -42.89 -10.81
CA THR A 418 0.37 -44.12 -10.02
C THR A 418 -0.85 -44.92 -10.48
N SER A 419 -1.79 -44.28 -11.17
CA SER A 419 -3.02 -44.85 -11.72
C SER A 419 -2.96 -44.95 -13.24
N ASP A 420 -3.83 -45.79 -13.80
CA ASP A 420 -3.98 -45.90 -15.27
C ASP A 420 -4.69 -44.69 -15.88
N THR A 421 -5.60 -44.07 -15.11
CA THR A 421 -6.21 -42.79 -15.43
C THR A 421 -5.66 -41.71 -14.50
N ALA A 422 -4.96 -40.72 -15.06
CA ALA A 422 -4.46 -39.56 -14.34
C ALA A 422 -5.38 -38.35 -14.60
N THR A 423 -5.82 -37.69 -13.54
CA THR A 423 -6.48 -36.37 -13.63
C THR A 423 -5.42 -35.30 -13.43
N ILE A 424 -5.19 -34.47 -14.45
CA ILE A 424 -4.19 -33.40 -14.42
C ILE A 424 -4.83 -32.04 -14.58
N ALA A 425 -4.23 -31.02 -13.98
CA ALA A 425 -4.59 -29.63 -14.19
C ALA A 425 -3.44 -28.91 -14.90
N LEU A 426 -3.78 -28.10 -15.89
CA LEU A 426 -2.85 -27.30 -16.70
C LEU A 426 -3.33 -25.85 -16.77
N PRO A 427 -2.43 -24.88 -16.99
CA PRO A 427 -2.83 -23.56 -17.43
C PRO A 427 -3.76 -23.62 -18.64
N PHE A 428 -4.61 -22.62 -18.79
CA PHE A 428 -5.42 -22.48 -19.98
C PHE A 428 -4.55 -22.38 -21.23
N GLY A 429 -5.03 -22.96 -22.32
CA GLY A 429 -4.29 -23.03 -23.58
C GLY A 429 -4.47 -24.35 -24.33
N THR A 430 -3.81 -24.42 -25.46
CA THR A 430 -3.78 -25.59 -26.35
C THR A 430 -2.51 -26.38 -26.11
N TRP A 431 -2.63 -27.67 -25.85
CA TRP A 431 -1.56 -28.54 -25.38
C TRP A 431 -1.41 -29.79 -26.24
N THR A 432 -0.18 -30.17 -26.55
CA THR A 432 0.17 -31.53 -26.96
C THR A 432 0.49 -32.36 -25.73
N ILE A 433 -0.25 -33.46 -25.53
CA ILE A 433 -0.09 -34.33 -24.37
C ILE A 433 0.73 -35.56 -24.76
N SER A 434 1.83 -35.78 -24.05
CA SER A 434 2.71 -36.92 -24.26
C SER A 434 3.00 -37.68 -22.96
N SER A 435 3.39 -38.94 -23.08
CA SER A 435 3.86 -39.74 -21.95
C SER A 435 5.14 -40.52 -22.25
N GLY A 436 5.94 -40.81 -21.21
CA GLY A 436 7.19 -41.57 -21.34
C GLY A 436 7.68 -42.19 -20.03
N THR A 437 8.77 -42.94 -20.10
CA THR A 437 9.40 -43.59 -18.93
C THR A 437 10.41 -42.70 -18.22
N THR A 438 10.76 -41.55 -18.80
CA THR A 438 11.65 -40.54 -18.22
C THR A 438 10.93 -39.21 -18.05
N PHE A 439 11.33 -38.43 -17.04
CA PHE A 439 10.73 -37.14 -16.73
C PHE A 439 10.90 -36.16 -17.90
N GLY A 440 9.80 -35.53 -18.34
CA GLY A 440 9.80 -34.61 -19.48
C GLY A 440 9.82 -35.29 -20.86
N SER A 441 9.72 -36.63 -20.94
CA SER A 441 9.68 -37.34 -22.21
C SER A 441 8.44 -36.98 -23.04
N THR A 442 8.63 -36.82 -24.34
CA THR A 442 7.58 -36.59 -25.35
C THR A 442 7.47 -37.75 -26.35
N SER A 443 7.91 -38.95 -25.95
CA SER A 443 8.08 -40.10 -26.84
C SER A 443 6.77 -40.71 -27.37
N ARG A 444 5.67 -40.62 -26.62
CA ARG A 444 4.34 -41.09 -27.04
C ARG A 444 3.34 -39.95 -26.94
N ASN A 445 2.83 -39.47 -28.08
CA ASN A 445 1.71 -38.54 -28.12
C ASN A 445 0.39 -39.31 -27.87
N GLU A 446 -0.31 -38.97 -26.78
CA GLU A 446 -1.49 -39.72 -26.34
C GLU A 446 -2.68 -39.54 -27.28
N ILE A 447 -2.89 -38.32 -27.81
CA ILE A 447 -4.00 -38.00 -28.72
C ILE A 447 -3.77 -38.61 -30.10
N ALA A 448 -2.51 -38.60 -30.58
CA ALA A 448 -2.13 -39.23 -31.84
C ALA A 448 -2.38 -40.73 -31.80
N THR A 449 -2.03 -41.37 -30.67
CA THR A 449 -2.26 -42.80 -30.43
C THR A 449 -3.75 -43.10 -30.44
N ASN A 450 -4.52 -42.43 -29.58
CA ASN A 450 -5.96 -42.53 -29.52
C ASN A 450 -6.55 -41.28 -28.86
N ALA A 451 -7.38 -40.52 -29.59
CA ALA A 451 -8.02 -39.31 -29.04
C ALA A 451 -8.82 -39.58 -27.75
N ALA A 452 -9.40 -40.77 -27.58
CA ALA A 452 -10.13 -41.14 -26.38
C ALA A 452 -9.24 -41.35 -25.13
N ASN A 453 -7.91 -41.33 -25.30
CA ASN A 453 -6.98 -41.36 -24.17
C ASN A 453 -7.01 -40.05 -23.38
N VAL A 454 -7.40 -38.94 -24.00
CA VAL A 454 -7.43 -37.62 -23.37
C VAL A 454 -8.86 -37.09 -23.39
N SER A 455 -9.40 -36.71 -22.24
CA SER A 455 -10.72 -36.09 -22.14
C SER A 455 -10.69 -34.88 -21.23
N PRO A 456 -11.15 -33.70 -21.68
CA PRO A 456 -11.31 -32.54 -20.81
C PRO A 456 -12.37 -32.84 -19.73
N VAL A 457 -12.13 -32.34 -18.52
CA VAL A 457 -13.06 -32.38 -17.38
C VAL A 457 -13.71 -31.02 -17.19
N THR A 458 -12.94 -29.95 -17.36
CA THR A 458 -13.44 -28.57 -17.52
C THR A 458 -13.73 -28.28 -19.00
N PRO A 459 -14.42 -27.18 -19.37
CA PRO A 459 -14.57 -26.78 -20.77
C PRO A 459 -13.28 -26.88 -21.58
N GLY A 460 -13.39 -27.49 -22.75
CA GLY A 460 -12.24 -27.80 -23.59
C GLY A 460 -12.61 -28.72 -24.76
N THR A 461 -11.68 -28.86 -25.70
CA THR A 461 -11.86 -29.68 -26.91
C THR A 461 -10.61 -30.51 -27.21
N VAL A 462 -10.80 -31.68 -27.82
CA VAL A 462 -9.69 -32.54 -28.27
C VAL A 462 -9.72 -32.57 -29.79
N ASN A 463 -8.61 -32.16 -30.40
CA ASN A 463 -8.42 -32.19 -31.84
C ASN A 463 -7.43 -33.30 -32.20
N ARG A 464 -7.81 -34.15 -33.15
CA ARG A 464 -6.94 -35.16 -33.73
C ARG A 464 -6.74 -34.85 -35.21
N LYS A 465 -5.48 -34.81 -35.63
CA LYS A 465 -5.12 -34.67 -37.05
C LYS A 465 -5.56 -35.94 -37.79
N THR A 466 -6.54 -35.82 -38.66
CA THR A 466 -6.97 -36.90 -39.57
C THR A 466 -6.43 -36.60 -40.97
N ALA A 467 -5.98 -37.63 -41.68
CA ALA A 467 -5.27 -37.48 -42.96
C ALA A 467 -6.11 -36.88 -44.11
N LEU A 468 -7.38 -36.56 -43.90
CA LEU A 468 -8.34 -36.18 -44.94
C LEU A 468 -8.73 -34.68 -44.96
N ILE A 469 -8.29 -33.87 -44.00
CA ILE A 469 -8.75 -32.48 -43.87
C ILE A 469 -7.54 -31.52 -43.83
N VAL A 470 -7.49 -30.58 -44.79
CA VAL A 470 -6.49 -29.51 -44.96
C VAL A 470 -6.72 -28.38 -43.93
N ILE A 471 -6.96 -28.73 -42.67
CA ILE A 471 -7.00 -27.76 -41.58
C ILE A 471 -5.88 -28.14 -40.61
N SER A 472 -4.97 -27.22 -40.42
CA SER A 472 -3.64 -27.36 -39.81
C SER A 472 -3.66 -27.44 -38.27
N TYR A 473 -4.52 -28.27 -37.69
CA TYR A 473 -4.48 -28.54 -36.24
C TYR A 473 -3.66 -29.80 -35.95
N ASP A 474 -2.72 -29.68 -35.02
CA ASP A 474 -1.95 -30.80 -34.48
C ASP A 474 -2.82 -31.65 -33.53
N ASN A 475 -2.28 -32.78 -33.03
CA ASN A 475 -2.96 -33.63 -32.05
C ASN A 475 -2.97 -32.96 -30.67
N THR A 476 -3.96 -32.12 -30.40
CA THR A 476 -3.97 -31.17 -29.26
C THR A 476 -5.22 -31.25 -28.39
N LEU A 477 -5.07 -30.95 -27.10
CA LEU A 477 -6.11 -30.67 -26.13
C LEU A 477 -6.17 -29.16 -25.88
N THR A 478 -7.32 -28.53 -26.14
CA THR A 478 -7.57 -27.13 -25.77
C THR A 478 -8.32 -27.09 -24.45
N LEU A 479 -7.76 -26.41 -23.46
CA LEU A 479 -8.39 -26.16 -22.17
C LEU A 479 -8.89 -24.72 -22.12
N ASP A 480 -10.21 -24.57 -22.10
CA ASP A 480 -10.92 -23.33 -22.41
C ASP A 480 -11.45 -22.64 -21.14
N PRO A 481 -11.04 -21.39 -20.84
CA PRO A 481 -11.56 -20.65 -19.69
C PRO A 481 -12.94 -20.03 -19.93
N ARG A 482 -13.42 -19.95 -21.18
CA ARG A 482 -14.69 -19.30 -21.52
C ARG A 482 -15.87 -20.05 -20.89
N GLY A 483 -16.74 -19.32 -20.22
CA GLY A 483 -17.87 -19.89 -19.48
C GLY A 483 -17.52 -20.49 -18.11
N GLN A 484 -16.26 -20.49 -17.70
CA GLN A 484 -15.88 -20.89 -16.33
C GLN A 484 -16.03 -19.73 -15.35
N THR A 485 -16.78 -19.97 -14.27
CA THR A 485 -16.84 -19.08 -13.09
C THR A 485 -15.92 -19.61 -11.99
N SER A 486 -15.27 -18.71 -11.24
CA SER A 486 -14.43 -19.05 -10.06
C SER A 486 -15.21 -19.70 -8.94
#